data_AF-A0A0C9WMG9-F1
#
_entry.id   AF-A0A0C9WMG9-F1
#
_cell.length_a   1.000
_cell.length_b   1.000
_cell.length_c   1.000
_cell.angle_alpha   90.00
_cell.angle_beta   90.00
_cell.angle_gamma   90.00
#
_symmetry.space_group_name_H-M   'P 1'
#
loop_
_entity.id
_entity.type
_entity.pdbx_description
1 polymer ?
#
loop_
_entity_poly.entity_id
_entity_poly.type
_entity_poly.pdbx_seq_one_letter_code
_entity_poly.pdbx_strand_id
1 'polypeptide(L)'
;MDILTEFYPEYEHVLIYDNPPTHLKRPEGSLSACHMPKFTPKEGHNWGIKVSERNKDGKTMHHPNGSLEKEKIKMSDARFADGTPQPLYFPEDHPHAGVFKGMAVILEEHSLNNEVKLHVECKGFKWAPPAIDCCCCRVLYNQPFFTHVTMILENTCNTQGFRIIYLPKFHCELNFIEQCWGYAKRIYRLNLPCSHEDQLEKNVLVALDSIPLACM
;
A
#
# COMPACT_ATOMS: atom_id res chain seq x y z
N MET A 1 7.12 4.75 17.83
CA MET A 1 7.40 6.18 17.59
C MET A 1 7.61 6.88 18.93
N ASP A 2 6.84 6.53 19.96
CA ASP A 2 7.05 6.97 21.36
C ASP A 2 8.51 6.88 21.84
N ILE A 3 9.20 5.76 21.59
CA ILE A 3 10.64 5.60 21.93
C ILE A 3 11.51 6.71 21.31
N LEU A 4 11.25 7.09 20.06
CA LEU A 4 12.05 8.11 19.39
C LEU A 4 11.79 9.49 20.01
N THR A 5 10.53 9.79 20.31
CA THR A 5 10.13 11.04 20.95
C THR A 5 10.62 11.14 22.40
N GLU A 6 10.63 10.04 23.14
CA GLU A 6 11.03 10.00 24.54
C GLU A 6 12.55 10.11 24.71
N PHE A 7 13.32 9.34 23.93
CA PHE A 7 14.76 9.21 24.14
C PHE A 7 15.61 10.11 23.25
N TYR A 8 15.06 10.57 22.12
CA TYR A 8 15.80 11.33 21.11
C TYR A 8 14.99 12.54 20.56
N PRO A 9 14.34 13.36 21.40
CA PRO A 9 13.46 14.44 20.95
C PRO A 9 14.17 15.54 20.16
N GLU A 10 15.49 15.66 20.29
CA GLU A 10 16.30 16.70 19.65
C GLU A 10 16.55 16.46 18.15
N TYR A 11 16.30 15.24 17.66
CA TYR A 11 16.55 14.86 16.27
C TYR A 11 15.27 14.87 15.43
N GLU A 12 15.39 15.25 14.15
CA GLU A 12 14.36 14.94 13.16
C GLU A 12 14.43 13.45 12.82
N HIS A 13 13.34 12.73 13.06
CA HIS A 13 13.25 11.31 12.80
C HIS A 13 12.65 11.03 11.42
N VAL A 14 13.40 10.31 10.59
CA VAL A 14 12.93 9.81 9.29
C VAL A 14 12.96 8.29 9.31
N LEU A 15 11.79 7.67 9.11
CA LEU A 15 11.66 6.21 9.12
C LEU A 15 11.89 5.66 7.71
N ILE A 16 12.89 4.79 7.57
CA ILE A 16 13.26 4.18 6.30
C ILE A 16 12.74 2.74 6.28
N TYR A 17 11.95 2.40 5.26
CA TYR A 17 11.46 1.05 5.03
C TYR A 17 12.04 0.48 3.74
N ASP A 18 12.69 -0.68 3.85
CA ASP A 18 13.17 -1.46 2.71
C ASP A 18 12.16 -2.56 2.31
N ASN A 19 12.47 -3.25 1.22
CA ASN A 19 11.66 -4.35 0.67
C ASN A 19 10.14 -4.05 0.59
N PRO A 20 9.71 -3.08 -0.27
CA PRO A 20 8.37 -2.48 -0.18
C PRO A 20 7.13 -3.27 -0.64
N PRO A 21 7.16 -4.46 -1.29
CA PRO A 21 5.89 -5.03 -1.78
C PRO A 21 4.92 -5.41 -0.66
N THR A 22 5.40 -5.64 0.57
CA THR A 22 4.58 -5.95 1.76
C THR A 22 3.96 -4.70 2.41
N HIS A 23 4.49 -3.52 2.16
CA HIS A 23 4.01 -2.26 2.75
C HIS A 23 2.95 -1.54 1.91
N LEU A 24 2.61 -2.08 0.72
CA LEU A 24 1.56 -1.56 -0.17
C LEU A 24 0.13 -1.75 0.38
N LYS A 25 -0.04 -2.14 1.64
CA LYS A 25 -1.37 -2.30 2.23
C LYS A 25 -2.02 -0.93 2.38
N ARG A 26 -3.02 -0.69 1.53
CA ARG A 26 -3.89 0.47 1.58
C ARG A 26 -5.06 0.22 2.54
N PRO A 27 -5.67 1.27 3.11
CA PRO A 27 -6.92 1.15 3.87
C PRO A 27 -7.99 0.36 3.10
N GLU A 28 -8.84 -0.36 3.80
CA GLU A 28 -10.00 -1.03 3.19
C GLU A 28 -10.88 0.02 2.48
N GLY A 29 -11.37 -0.30 1.28
CA GLY A 29 -12.13 0.64 0.45
C GLY A 29 -11.28 1.58 -0.40
N SER A 30 -9.95 1.56 -0.27
CA SER A 30 -9.06 2.40 -1.08
C SER A 30 -9.24 2.23 -2.58
N LEU A 31 -9.03 3.32 -3.32
CA LEU A 31 -9.09 3.34 -4.78
C LEU A 31 -8.15 2.30 -5.41
N SER A 32 -8.70 1.61 -6.40
CA SER A 32 -7.99 0.64 -7.24
C SER A 32 -8.60 0.66 -8.62
N ALA A 33 -7.76 0.74 -9.65
CA ALA A 33 -8.20 0.62 -11.04
C ALA A 33 -8.37 -0.84 -11.49
N CYS A 34 -7.95 -1.81 -10.66
CA CYS A 34 -7.93 -3.22 -11.03
C CYS A 34 -9.32 -3.85 -10.92
N HIS A 35 -9.69 -4.66 -11.91
CA HIS A 35 -10.92 -5.46 -11.95
C HIS A 35 -12.24 -4.66 -11.90
N MET A 36 -12.20 -3.34 -12.14
CA MET A 36 -13.40 -2.52 -12.28
C MET A 36 -14.16 -2.92 -13.55
N PRO A 37 -15.49 -3.10 -13.50
CA PRO A 37 -16.29 -3.34 -14.69
C PRO A 37 -16.33 -2.08 -15.55
N LYS A 38 -16.33 -2.25 -16.88
CA LYS A 38 -16.39 -1.12 -17.80
C LYS A 38 -17.75 -0.41 -17.76
N PHE A 39 -18.84 -1.16 -17.66
CA PHE A 39 -20.20 -0.63 -17.65
C PHE A 39 -20.82 -0.78 -16.27
N THR A 40 -21.84 0.03 -15.98
CA THR A 40 -22.70 -0.12 -14.80
C THR A 40 -23.14 -1.58 -14.67
N PRO A 41 -22.86 -2.25 -13.54
CA PRO A 41 -23.33 -3.61 -13.31
C PRO A 41 -24.85 -3.69 -13.33
N LYS A 42 -25.36 -4.85 -13.75
CA LYS A 42 -26.79 -5.14 -13.66
C LYS A 42 -27.24 -5.19 -12.20
N GLU A 43 -28.52 -4.94 -11.99
CA GLU A 43 -29.17 -5.07 -10.69
C GLU A 43 -28.91 -6.47 -10.09
N GLY A 44 -28.66 -6.54 -8.78
CA GLY A 44 -28.26 -7.77 -8.08
C GLY A 44 -26.79 -8.20 -8.27
N HIS A 45 -26.05 -7.60 -9.20
CA HIS A 45 -24.64 -7.94 -9.49
C HIS A 45 -23.68 -6.78 -9.25
N ASN A 46 -23.96 -5.95 -8.23
CA ASN A 46 -23.12 -4.79 -7.94
C ASN A 46 -21.65 -5.18 -7.67
N TRP A 47 -20.77 -4.26 -8.02
CA TRP A 47 -19.33 -4.41 -7.89
C TRP A 47 -18.80 -3.66 -6.67
N GLY A 48 -17.83 -4.25 -5.98
CA GLY A 48 -17.18 -3.68 -4.81
C GLY A 48 -15.92 -4.45 -4.46
N ILE A 49 -15.14 -3.89 -3.54
CA ILE A 49 -13.92 -4.53 -3.04
C ILE A 49 -14.32 -5.65 -2.09
N LYS A 50 -13.74 -6.83 -2.29
CA LYS A 50 -13.91 -7.95 -1.37
C LYS A 50 -12.94 -7.79 -0.20
N VAL A 51 -13.47 -7.59 0.99
CA VAL A 51 -12.68 -7.57 2.24
C VAL A 51 -13.08 -8.74 3.11
N SER A 52 -12.18 -9.16 4.00
CA SER A 52 -12.48 -10.24 4.94
C SER A 52 -13.44 -9.75 6.01
N GLU A 53 -14.55 -10.47 6.18
CA GLU A 53 -15.58 -10.13 7.16
C GLU A 53 -15.04 -10.33 8.58
N ARG A 54 -15.37 -9.40 9.48
CA ARG A 54 -14.93 -9.42 10.88
C ARG A 54 -16.14 -9.39 11.80
N ASN A 55 -16.06 -10.16 12.88
CA ASN A 55 -17.09 -10.16 13.91
C ASN A 55 -17.03 -8.87 14.77
N LYS A 56 -17.95 -8.74 15.74
CA LYS A 56 -18.01 -7.60 16.67
C LYS A 56 -16.73 -7.39 17.49
N ASP A 57 -15.92 -8.44 17.66
CA ASP A 57 -14.65 -8.41 18.38
C ASP A 57 -13.45 -8.09 17.46
N GLY A 58 -13.69 -7.82 16.17
CA GLY A 58 -12.67 -7.53 15.18
C GLY A 58 -11.91 -8.75 14.65
N LYS A 59 -12.36 -9.97 14.98
CA LYS A 59 -11.77 -11.22 14.52
C LYS A 59 -12.36 -11.65 13.18
N THR A 60 -11.51 -12.11 12.27
CA THR A 60 -11.93 -12.54 10.93
C THR A 60 -12.80 -13.79 10.99
N MET A 61 -13.87 -13.79 10.20
CA MET A 61 -14.83 -14.89 10.12
C MET A 61 -14.40 -15.91 9.07
N HIS A 62 -14.67 -17.19 9.35
CA HIS A 62 -14.33 -18.30 8.48
C HIS A 62 -15.57 -19.17 8.22
N HIS A 63 -15.72 -19.58 6.97
CA HIS A 63 -16.66 -20.62 6.58
C HIS A 63 -16.28 -21.97 7.23
N PRO A 64 -17.21 -22.94 7.33
CA PRO A 64 -16.93 -24.26 7.89
C PRO A 64 -15.80 -25.04 7.20
N ASN A 65 -15.49 -24.70 5.95
CA ASN A 65 -14.40 -25.29 5.16
C ASN A 65 -13.02 -24.63 5.43
N GLY A 66 -12.93 -23.68 6.38
CA GLY A 66 -11.72 -22.95 6.75
C GLY A 66 -11.42 -21.72 5.88
N SER A 67 -12.15 -21.50 4.78
CA SER A 67 -11.97 -20.31 3.95
C SER A 67 -12.52 -19.04 4.62
N LEU A 68 -11.91 -17.89 4.35
CA LEU A 68 -12.33 -16.61 4.93
C LEU A 68 -13.66 -16.16 4.34
N GLU A 69 -14.58 -15.76 5.23
CA GLU A 69 -15.80 -15.07 4.82
C GLU A 69 -15.43 -13.69 4.27
N LYS A 70 -16.10 -13.29 3.19
CA LYS A 70 -15.79 -12.04 2.49
C LYS A 70 -17.06 -11.25 2.26
N GLU A 71 -17.03 -9.99 2.64
CA GLU A 71 -18.05 -9.01 2.30
C GLU A 71 -17.58 -8.12 1.15
N LYS A 72 -18.53 -7.49 0.46
CA LYS A 72 -18.24 -6.48 -0.57
C LYS A 72 -18.47 -5.10 0.03
N ILE A 73 -17.43 -4.28 0.05
CA ILE A 73 -17.51 -2.87 0.44
C ILE A 73 -17.38 -1.94 -0.77
N LYS A 74 -17.90 -0.72 -0.62
CA LYS A 74 -17.74 0.34 -1.63
C LYS A 74 -16.30 0.88 -1.60
N MET A 75 -15.78 1.22 -2.77
CA MET A 75 -14.58 2.06 -2.84
C MET A 75 -14.88 3.46 -2.31
N SER A 76 -13.85 4.10 -1.73
CA SER A 76 -13.86 5.52 -1.43
C SER A 76 -14.01 6.34 -2.71
N ASP A 77 -14.52 7.56 -2.56
CA ASP A 77 -14.64 8.48 -3.68
C ASP A 77 -13.27 8.79 -4.30
N ALA A 78 -13.26 8.94 -5.63
CA ALA A 78 -12.16 9.56 -6.32
C ALA A 78 -12.27 11.09 -6.19
N ARG A 79 -11.45 11.83 -6.94
CA ARG A 79 -11.53 13.29 -7.00
C ARG A 79 -11.42 13.77 -8.43
N PHE A 80 -12.08 14.88 -8.72
CA PHE A 80 -11.87 15.65 -9.92
C PHE A 80 -10.60 16.51 -9.81
N ALA A 81 -10.17 17.10 -10.92
CA ALA A 81 -8.97 17.94 -10.97
C ALA A 81 -9.07 19.19 -10.07
N ASP A 82 -10.29 19.67 -9.80
CA ASP A 82 -10.58 20.76 -8.87
C ASP A 82 -10.59 20.33 -7.39
N GLY A 83 -10.34 19.04 -7.12
CA GLY A 83 -10.31 18.45 -5.79
C GLY A 83 -11.68 18.02 -5.25
N THR A 84 -12.77 18.31 -5.96
CA THR A 84 -14.11 17.90 -5.54
C THR A 84 -14.25 16.36 -5.57
N PRO A 85 -15.02 15.75 -4.64
CA PRO A 85 -15.22 14.31 -4.64
C PRO A 85 -15.92 13.84 -5.92
N GLN A 86 -15.42 12.74 -6.48
CA GLN A 86 -16.08 11.99 -7.54
C GLN A 86 -16.61 10.67 -6.95
N PRO A 87 -17.92 10.57 -6.67
CA PRO A 87 -18.52 9.32 -6.26
C PRO A 87 -18.35 8.25 -7.34
N LEU A 88 -17.84 7.08 -6.97
CA LEU A 88 -17.72 5.94 -7.89
C LEU A 88 -18.98 5.08 -7.97
N TYR A 89 -19.93 5.36 -7.07
CA TYR A 89 -21.24 4.75 -6.97
C TYR A 89 -22.28 5.84 -7.21
N PHE A 90 -23.42 5.47 -7.78
CA PHE A 90 -24.50 6.42 -7.97
C PHE A 90 -25.06 6.87 -6.60
N PRO A 91 -25.37 8.17 -6.45
CA PRO A 91 -25.94 8.72 -5.23
C PRO A 91 -27.38 8.24 -4.98
N GLU A 92 -27.89 8.47 -3.78
CA GLU A 92 -29.21 7.96 -3.33
C GLU A 92 -30.39 8.53 -4.12
N ASP A 93 -30.22 9.69 -4.77
CA ASP A 93 -31.22 10.34 -5.63
C ASP A 93 -31.22 9.81 -7.08
N HIS A 94 -30.41 8.81 -7.39
CA HIS A 94 -30.31 8.24 -8.73
C HIS A 94 -31.09 6.92 -8.85
N PRO A 95 -31.69 6.59 -10.02
CA PRO A 95 -32.39 5.31 -10.23
C PRO A 95 -31.54 4.06 -9.97
N HIS A 96 -30.21 4.19 -10.05
CA HIS A 96 -29.25 3.12 -9.76
C HIS A 96 -28.50 3.36 -8.44
N ALA A 97 -29.13 4.00 -7.45
CA ALA A 97 -28.55 4.35 -6.16
C ALA A 97 -27.68 3.22 -5.56
N GLY A 98 -26.48 3.59 -5.12
CA GLY A 98 -25.52 2.66 -4.52
C GLY A 98 -24.86 1.66 -5.48
N VAL A 99 -25.24 1.63 -6.77
CA VAL A 99 -24.61 0.79 -7.80
C VAL A 99 -23.35 1.47 -8.31
N PHE A 100 -22.31 0.67 -8.57
CA PHE A 100 -21.06 1.14 -9.15
C PHE A 100 -21.27 1.68 -10.56
N LYS A 101 -20.72 2.86 -10.88
CA LYS A 101 -20.96 3.55 -12.17
C LYS A 101 -20.36 2.84 -13.39
N GLY A 102 -19.29 2.07 -13.21
CA GLY A 102 -18.52 1.53 -14.32
C GLY A 102 -17.46 2.52 -14.84
N MET A 103 -16.36 1.99 -15.37
CA MET A 103 -15.25 2.82 -15.86
C MET A 103 -15.65 3.79 -16.97
N ALA A 104 -16.61 3.43 -17.83
CA ALA A 104 -17.07 4.30 -18.93
C ALA A 104 -17.63 5.62 -18.38
N VAL A 105 -18.58 5.55 -17.45
CA VAL A 105 -19.18 6.74 -16.83
C VAL A 105 -18.14 7.55 -16.06
N ILE A 106 -17.27 6.88 -15.30
CA ILE A 106 -16.18 7.55 -14.55
C ILE A 106 -15.26 8.32 -15.52
N LEU A 107 -14.91 7.74 -16.67
CA LEU A 107 -14.07 8.40 -17.69
C LEU A 107 -14.81 9.56 -18.38
N GLU A 108 -16.10 9.41 -18.70
CA GLU A 108 -16.92 10.48 -19.28
C GLU A 108 -17.00 11.69 -18.33
N GLU A 109 -17.14 11.45 -17.02
CA GLU A 109 -17.11 12.49 -15.99
C GLU A 109 -15.76 13.24 -15.95
N HIS A 110 -14.65 12.60 -16.36
CA HIS A 110 -13.33 13.23 -16.54
C HIS A 110 -13.13 13.85 -17.92
N SER A 111 -14.17 13.94 -18.75
CA SER A 111 -14.09 14.38 -20.15
C SER A 111 -13.20 13.51 -21.05
N LEU A 112 -12.96 12.25 -20.67
CA LEU A 112 -12.14 11.27 -21.39
C LEU A 112 -13.00 10.38 -22.31
N ASN A 113 -13.76 11.03 -23.19
CA ASN A 113 -14.78 10.38 -24.04
C ASN A 113 -14.19 9.44 -25.11
N ASN A 114 -12.95 9.67 -25.53
CA ASN A 114 -12.28 8.81 -26.51
C ASN A 114 -11.81 7.51 -25.85
N GLU A 115 -11.38 7.59 -24.61
CA GLU A 115 -10.83 6.53 -23.79
C GLU A 115 -11.91 5.52 -23.37
N VAL A 116 -13.18 5.93 -23.33
CA VAL A 116 -14.34 5.05 -23.15
C VAL A 116 -14.41 3.98 -24.26
N LYS A 117 -13.92 4.29 -25.46
CA LYS A 117 -13.93 3.34 -26.60
C LYS A 117 -12.84 2.28 -26.50
N LEU A 118 -11.85 2.48 -25.63
CA LEU A 118 -10.79 1.49 -25.40
C LEU A 118 -11.38 0.20 -24.83
N HIS A 119 -10.64 -0.89 -25.00
CA HIS A 119 -10.98 -2.14 -24.33
C HIS A 119 -10.81 -2.01 -22.81
N VAL A 120 -11.48 -2.89 -22.06
CA VAL A 120 -11.59 -2.83 -20.58
C VAL A 120 -10.22 -2.87 -19.91
N GLU A 121 -9.47 -3.94 -20.18
CA GLU A 121 -8.19 -4.25 -19.56
C GLU A 121 -7.27 -5.02 -20.52
N CYS A 122 -5.98 -4.69 -20.49
CA CYS A 122 -4.94 -5.40 -21.23
C CYS A 122 -4.74 -6.82 -20.63
N LYS A 123 -4.59 -7.86 -21.47
CA LYS A 123 -4.61 -9.28 -21.04
C LYS A 123 -3.60 -9.56 -19.94
N GLY A 124 -4.09 -10.08 -18.80
CA GLY A 124 -3.26 -10.47 -17.67
C GLY A 124 -2.61 -9.30 -16.91
N PHE A 125 -3.15 -8.09 -17.02
CA PHE A 125 -2.59 -6.87 -16.43
C PHE A 125 -1.14 -6.60 -16.86
N LYS A 126 -0.75 -7.13 -18.02
CA LYS A 126 0.57 -6.91 -18.60
C LYS A 126 0.48 -5.72 -19.53
N TRP A 127 1.27 -4.70 -19.23
CA TRP A 127 1.38 -3.49 -20.03
C TRP A 127 2.78 -3.48 -20.65
N ALA A 128 2.86 -3.33 -21.97
CA ALA A 128 4.15 -3.10 -22.63
C ALA A 128 4.46 -1.60 -22.55
N PRO A 129 5.56 -1.18 -21.91
CA PRO A 129 6.03 0.20 -22.03
C PRO A 129 6.24 0.53 -23.52
N PRO A 130 5.82 1.72 -24.03
CA PRO A 130 5.39 2.92 -23.32
C PRO A 130 3.86 3.10 -23.21
N ALA A 131 3.04 2.06 -23.36
CA ALA A 131 1.59 2.22 -23.44
C ALA A 131 0.96 2.72 -22.12
N ILE A 132 0.58 4.00 -22.10
CA ILE A 132 -0.06 4.68 -20.96
C ILE A 132 -1.59 4.79 -21.10
N ASP A 133 -2.12 4.46 -22.26
CA ASP A 133 -3.52 4.60 -22.67
C ASP A 133 -4.05 3.33 -23.38
N CYS A 134 -3.46 2.15 -23.11
CA CYS A 134 -3.83 0.91 -23.82
C CYS A 134 -5.29 0.49 -23.62
N CYS A 135 -5.85 0.74 -22.42
CA CYS A 135 -7.17 0.27 -22.00
C CYS A 135 -7.79 1.24 -20.98
N CYS A 136 -9.11 1.17 -20.76
CA CYS A 136 -9.80 2.01 -19.77
C CYS A 136 -9.16 1.88 -18.38
N CYS A 137 -8.81 0.66 -17.97
CA CYS A 137 -8.15 0.37 -16.70
C CYS A 137 -6.81 1.10 -16.57
N ARG A 138 -5.99 1.16 -17.64
CA ARG A 138 -4.68 1.84 -17.62
C ARG A 138 -4.83 3.36 -17.57
N VAL A 139 -5.79 3.91 -18.32
CA VAL A 139 -6.10 5.35 -18.29
C VAL A 139 -6.54 5.76 -16.89
N LEU A 140 -7.45 5.01 -16.25
CA LEU A 140 -7.90 5.27 -14.89
C LEU A 140 -6.76 5.10 -13.87
N TYR A 141 -5.94 4.06 -14.02
CA TYR A 141 -4.80 3.83 -13.13
C TYR A 141 -3.82 5.02 -13.12
N ASN A 142 -3.62 5.66 -14.27
CA ASN A 142 -2.72 6.80 -14.42
C ASN A 142 -3.34 8.14 -14.00
N GLN A 143 -4.64 8.17 -13.64
CA GLN A 143 -5.22 9.36 -13.03
C GLN A 143 -4.55 9.60 -11.66
N PRO A 144 -4.22 10.87 -11.32
CA PRO A 144 -3.41 11.19 -10.14
C PRO A 144 -4.00 10.63 -8.83
N PHE A 145 -5.32 10.58 -8.73
CA PHE A 145 -5.98 10.10 -7.51
C PHE A 145 -5.98 8.57 -7.36
N PHE A 146 -5.74 7.82 -8.43
CA PHE A 146 -5.56 6.36 -8.37
C PHE A 146 -4.10 5.97 -8.08
N THR A 147 -3.13 6.82 -8.45
CA THR A 147 -1.70 6.61 -8.18
C THR A 147 -1.31 7.02 -6.76
N HIS A 148 -1.87 8.11 -6.23
CA HIS A 148 -1.49 8.70 -4.95
C HIS A 148 -2.34 8.23 -3.75
N VAL A 149 -2.66 6.94 -3.69
CA VAL A 149 -3.35 6.39 -2.51
C VAL A 149 -2.36 6.12 -1.39
N THR A 150 -2.50 6.86 -0.29
CA THR A 150 -1.66 6.76 0.90
C THR A 150 -1.75 5.36 1.52
N MET A 151 -0.60 4.80 1.89
CA MET A 151 -0.52 3.50 2.55
C MET A 151 -0.90 3.60 4.03
N ILE A 152 -1.36 2.51 4.66
CA ILE A 152 -1.70 2.51 6.09
C ILE A 152 -0.50 2.96 6.91
N LEU A 153 0.67 2.40 6.63
CA LEU A 153 1.91 2.70 7.33
C LEU A 153 2.27 4.18 7.24
N GLU A 154 2.23 4.73 6.03
CA GLU A 154 2.48 6.15 5.76
C GLU A 154 1.51 7.05 6.54
N ASN A 155 0.21 6.73 6.51
CA ASN A 155 -0.77 7.49 7.27
C ASN A 155 -0.52 7.41 8.80
N THR A 156 -0.18 6.22 9.32
CA THR A 156 0.13 6.03 10.75
C THR A 156 1.36 6.83 11.18
N CYS A 157 2.40 6.92 10.36
CA CYS A 157 3.59 7.71 10.70
C CYS A 157 3.32 9.22 10.56
N ASN A 158 2.68 9.64 9.47
CA ASN A 158 2.38 11.05 9.23
C ASN A 158 1.47 11.64 10.32
N THR A 159 0.47 10.88 10.79
CA THR A 159 -0.41 11.32 11.90
C THR A 159 0.32 11.50 13.22
N GLN A 160 1.49 10.86 13.39
CA GLN A 160 2.36 11.03 14.55
C GLN A 160 3.52 12.02 14.28
N GLY A 161 3.54 12.68 13.11
CA GLY A 161 4.55 13.66 12.74
C GLY A 161 5.86 13.08 12.18
N PHE A 162 5.90 11.77 11.87
CA PHE A 162 7.09 11.11 11.34
C PHE A 162 7.04 10.98 9.82
N ARG A 163 8.17 11.29 9.17
CA ARG A 163 8.32 11.14 7.72
C ARG A 163 8.75 9.72 7.38
N ILE A 164 8.28 9.21 6.25
CA ILE A 164 8.68 7.91 5.71
C ILE A 164 9.46 8.07 4.40
N ILE A 165 10.51 7.25 4.24
CA ILE A 165 11.17 7.00 2.97
C ILE A 165 11.07 5.51 2.63
N TYR A 166 10.60 5.21 1.42
CA TYR A 166 10.59 3.86 0.87
C TYR A 166 11.79 3.65 -0.05
N LEU A 167 12.59 2.63 0.22
CA LEU A 167 13.70 2.27 -0.64
C LEU A 167 13.25 1.36 -1.79
N PRO A 168 13.80 1.52 -3.01
CA PRO A 168 13.56 0.61 -4.11
C PRO A 168 13.82 -0.87 -3.74
N LYS A 169 13.02 -1.77 -4.31
CA LYS A 169 13.16 -3.21 -4.05
C LYS A 169 14.51 -3.72 -4.58
N PHE A 170 15.20 -4.55 -3.80
CA PHE A 170 16.50 -5.15 -4.14
C PHE A 170 17.66 -4.15 -4.24
N HIS A 171 17.56 -3.03 -3.52
CA HIS A 171 18.63 -2.04 -3.42
C HIS A 171 19.10 -1.91 -1.96
N CYS A 172 19.64 -3.00 -1.40
CA CYS A 172 20.10 -3.03 -0.01
C CYS A 172 21.29 -2.09 0.24
N GLU A 173 22.04 -1.73 -0.82
CA GLU A 173 23.10 -0.73 -0.77
C GLU A 173 22.61 0.68 -0.36
N LEU A 174 21.32 0.96 -0.55
CA LEU A 174 20.71 2.22 -0.14
C LEU A 174 20.25 2.21 1.33
N ASN A 175 20.16 1.03 1.95
CA ASN A 175 19.74 0.89 3.34
C ASN A 175 20.96 0.95 4.27
N PHE A 176 21.19 2.11 4.88
CA PHE A 176 22.36 2.36 5.71
C PHE A 176 22.57 1.32 6.84
N ILE A 177 21.48 0.79 7.41
CA ILE A 177 21.54 -0.22 8.48
C ILE A 177 22.27 -1.50 8.05
N GLU A 178 22.30 -1.82 6.76
CA GLU A 178 23.01 -2.98 6.23
C GLU A 178 24.53 -2.84 6.37
N GLN A 179 25.05 -1.60 6.32
CA GLN A 179 26.47 -1.33 6.58
C GLN A 179 26.81 -1.53 8.06
N CYS A 180 25.96 -1.03 8.97
CA CYS A 180 26.06 -1.25 10.41
C CYS A 180 26.06 -2.75 10.73
N TRP A 181 25.11 -3.50 10.17
CA TRP A 181 25.04 -4.95 10.34
C TRP A 181 26.25 -5.66 9.74
N GLY A 182 26.74 -5.24 8.57
CA GLY A 182 27.94 -5.78 7.94
C GLY A 182 29.16 -5.63 8.85
N TYR A 183 29.35 -4.45 9.43
CA TYR A 183 30.43 -4.16 10.37
C TYR A 183 30.30 -5.00 11.65
N ALA A 184 29.14 -4.96 12.31
CA ALA A 184 28.90 -5.73 13.53
C ALA A 184 29.09 -7.24 13.30
N LYS A 185 28.57 -7.79 12.19
CA LYS A 185 28.78 -9.20 11.83
C LYS A 185 30.25 -9.53 11.61
N ARG A 186 31.05 -8.63 11.05
CA ARG A 186 32.50 -8.83 10.91
C ARG A 186 33.17 -8.95 12.28
N ILE A 187 32.87 -8.04 13.21
CA ILE A 187 33.45 -8.06 14.56
C ILE A 187 32.99 -9.30 15.33
N TYR A 188 31.69 -9.62 15.25
CA TYR A 188 31.12 -10.80 15.87
C TYR A 188 31.83 -12.09 15.43
N ARG A 189 32.15 -12.22 14.13
CA ARG A 189 32.84 -13.40 13.55
C ARG A 189 34.29 -13.57 14.01
N LEU A 190 34.88 -12.59 14.69
CA LEU A 190 36.21 -12.71 15.30
C LEU A 190 36.16 -13.46 16.64
N ASN A 191 34.98 -13.59 17.24
CA ASN A 191 34.80 -14.36 18.47
C ASN A 191 34.95 -15.86 18.21
N LEU A 192 35.37 -16.59 19.24
CA LEU A 192 35.37 -18.05 19.20
C LEU A 192 33.94 -18.60 19.04
N PRO A 193 33.75 -19.73 18.32
CA PRO A 193 32.48 -20.40 18.28
C PRO A 193 31.97 -20.72 19.68
N CYS A 194 30.72 -20.37 19.94
CA CYS A 194 30.03 -20.65 21.19
C CYS A 194 28.62 -21.15 20.88
N SER A 195 28.06 -21.98 21.74
CA SER A 195 26.67 -22.45 21.66
C SER A 195 25.79 -21.97 22.82
N HIS A 196 26.38 -21.25 23.79
CA HIS A 196 25.66 -20.75 24.95
C HIS A 196 25.02 -19.40 24.66
N GLU A 197 23.70 -19.32 24.81
CA GLU A 197 22.90 -18.14 24.46
C GLU A 197 23.41 -16.86 25.14
N ASP A 198 23.63 -16.88 26.46
CA ASP A 198 24.16 -15.71 27.18
C ASP A 198 25.49 -15.18 26.63
N GLN A 199 26.33 -16.06 26.10
CA GLN A 199 27.61 -15.65 25.52
C GLN A 199 27.42 -15.12 24.10
N LEU A 200 26.49 -15.69 23.33
CA LEU A 200 26.11 -15.17 22.02
C LEU A 200 25.53 -13.76 22.15
N GLU A 201 24.65 -13.53 23.12
CA GLU A 201 24.07 -12.21 23.41
C GLU A 201 25.15 -11.18 23.76
N LYS A 202 26.05 -11.51 24.70
CA LYS A 202 27.19 -10.63 25.06
C LYS A 202 28.06 -10.31 23.84
N ASN A 203 28.35 -11.29 23.00
CA ASN A 203 29.14 -11.11 21.80
C ASN A 203 28.44 -10.20 20.78
N VAL A 204 27.11 -10.31 20.64
CA VAL A 204 26.31 -9.43 19.78
C VAL A 204 26.34 -7.99 20.31
N LEU A 205 26.11 -7.78 21.61
CA LEU A 205 26.15 -6.46 22.22
C LEU A 205 27.50 -5.77 22.02
N VAL A 206 28.61 -6.48 22.31
CA VAL A 206 29.97 -5.97 22.07
C VAL A 206 30.20 -5.63 20.61
N ALA A 207 29.70 -6.44 19.68
CA ALA A 207 29.84 -6.19 18.26
C ALA A 207 29.03 -4.96 17.79
N LEU A 208 27.83 -4.74 18.35
CA LEU A 208 27.02 -3.56 18.06
C LEU A 208 27.66 -2.28 18.62
N ASP A 209 28.17 -2.32 19.84
CA ASP A 209 28.86 -1.18 20.48
C ASP A 209 30.15 -0.77 19.75
N SER A 210 30.72 -1.68 18.94
CA SER A 210 31.95 -1.43 18.20
C SER A 210 31.76 -0.65 16.89
N ILE A 211 30.51 -0.40 16.46
CA ILE A 211 30.23 0.28 15.20
C ILE A 211 30.66 1.76 15.32
N PRO A 212 31.58 2.26 14.47
CA PRO A 212 32.02 3.65 14.55
C PRO A 212 30.87 4.60 14.16
N LEU A 213 30.62 5.62 14.99
CA LEU A 213 29.65 6.67 14.67
C LEU A 213 30.01 7.44 13.40
N ALA A 214 31.30 7.55 13.05
CA ALA A 214 31.75 8.17 11.80
C ALA A 214 31.35 7.39 10.54
N CYS A 215 30.92 6.13 10.70
CA CYS A 215 30.34 5.37 9.61
C CYS A 215 28.84 5.64 9.46
N MET A 216 28.19 6.32 10.41
CA MET A 216 26.77 6.69 10.44
C MET A 216 26.54 8.12 9.96
#